data_AF-A0A2L2YHV2-F1
#
_entry.id   AF-A0A2L2YHV2-F1
#
_cell.length_a   1.000
_cell.length_b   1.000
_cell.length_c   1.000
_cell.angle_alpha   90.00
_cell.angle_beta   90.00
_cell.angle_gamma   90.00
#
_symmetry.space_group_name_H-M   'P 1'
#
loop_
_entity.id
_entity.type
_entity.pdbx_description
1 polymer ?
#
loop_
_entity_poly.entity_id
_entity_poly.type
_entity_poly.pdbx_seq_one_letter_code
_entity_poly.pdbx_strand_id
1 'polypeptide(L)' 'MANSQRLRLANEKASKYVTLRGNVPKSSKAQDEKYAVGPWLLGLFILVVCGSAVFQFIQSIRFG' A
#
# COMPACT_ATOMS: atom_id res chain seq x y z
N MET A 1 21.48 26.50 -44.91
CA MET A 1 21.54 25.24 -44.15
C MET A 1 21.16 25.42 -42.66
N ALA A 2 20.14 26.24 -42.33
CA ALA A 2 19.76 26.52 -40.93
C ALA A 2 18.60 25.65 -40.43
N ASN A 3 17.78 25.10 -41.33
CA ASN A 3 16.60 24.30 -40.96
C ASN A 3 16.99 22.92 -40.39
N SER A 4 18.07 22.33 -40.90
CA SER A 4 18.59 21.04 -40.46
C SER A 4 19.17 21.05 -39.05
N GLN A 5 19.69 22.20 -38.58
CA GLN A 5 20.16 22.34 -37.19
C GLN A 5 19.00 22.32 -36.19
N ARG A 6 17.87 22.98 -36.53
CA ARG A 6 16.68 22.98 -35.67
C ARG A 6 16.04 21.60 -35.56
N LEU A 7 16.00 20.85 -36.68
CA LEU A 7 15.54 19.46 -36.73
C LEU A 7 16.44 18.51 -35.91
N ARG A 8 17.76 18.67 -35.98
CA ARG A 8 18.70 17.86 -35.16
C ARG A 8 18.51 18.11 -33.67
N LEU A 9 18.36 19.37 -33.26
CA LEU A 9 18.13 19.72 -31.86
C LEU A 9 16.78 19.21 -31.33
N ALA A 10 15.75 19.21 -32.17
CA ALA A 10 14.45 18.63 -31.83
C ALA A 10 14.53 17.11 -31.66
N ASN A 11 15.26 16.41 -32.54
CA ASN A 11 15.50 14.97 -32.44
C ASN A 11 16.34 14.61 -31.21
N GLU A 12 17.41 15.36 -30.90
CA GLU A 12 18.20 15.12 -29.69
C GLU A 12 17.40 15.29 -28.40
N LYS A 13 16.44 16.22 -28.38
CA LYS A 13 15.50 16.37 -27.25
C LYS A 13 14.57 15.16 -27.18
N ALA A 14 13.94 14.78 -28.29
CA ALA A 14 13.02 13.63 -28.34
C ALA A 14 13.70 12.30 -27.97
N SER A 15 14.94 12.07 -28.42
CA SER A 15 15.73 10.86 -28.12
C SER A 15 16.04 10.72 -26.62
N LYS A 16 16.16 11.81 -25.86
CA LYS A 16 16.39 11.74 -24.40
C LYS A 16 15.18 11.24 -23.63
N TYR A 17 13.98 11.35 -24.21
CA TYR A 17 12.75 10.85 -23.61
C TYR A 17 12.40 9.42 -24.02
N VAL A 18 13.16 8.82 -24.95
CA VAL A 18 12.92 7.43 -25.41
C VAL A 18 13.29 6.39 -24.36
N THR A 19 14.34 6.64 -23.56
CA THR A 19 14.77 5.77 -22.45
C THR A 19 13.99 6.03 -21.16
N LEU A 20 13.30 7.17 -21.07
CA LEU A 20 12.36 7.51 -19.99
C LEU A 20 10.98 6.87 -20.21
N ARG A 21 10.76 6.22 -21.36
CA ARG A 21 9.55 5.47 -21.69
C ARG A 21 9.56 4.14 -20.93
N GLY A 22 9.01 4.15 -19.72
CA GLY A 22 8.87 2.92 -18.92
C GLY A 22 8.64 3.15 -17.43
N ASN A 23 9.06 4.30 -16.89
CA ASN A 23 8.82 4.63 -15.48
C ASN A 23 7.50 5.38 -15.28
N VAL A 24 6.43 4.88 -15.89
CA VAL A 24 5.09 5.30 -15.50
C VAL A 24 4.84 4.64 -14.15
N PRO A 25 4.63 5.40 -13.06
CA PRO A 25 4.34 4.79 -11.77
C PRO A 25 3.11 3.90 -11.97
N LYS A 26 3.30 2.58 -11.83
CA LYS A 26 2.18 1.64 -11.87
C LYS A 26 1.28 2.03 -10.71
N SER A 27 0.16 2.70 -11.01
CA SER A 27 -0.88 3.00 -10.03
C SER A 27 -1.65 1.71 -9.75
N SER A 28 -0.94 0.77 -9.14
CA SER A 28 -1.49 -0.28 -8.32
C SER A 28 -0.45 -0.49 -7.24
N LYS A 29 -0.21 0.55 -6.44
CA LYS A 29 0.01 0.26 -5.03
C LYS A 29 -1.29 -0.40 -4.66
N ALA A 30 -1.31 -1.73 -4.59
CA ALA A 30 -2.32 -2.40 -3.81
C ALA A 30 -2.33 -1.58 -2.52
N GLN A 31 -3.41 -0.85 -2.31
CA GLN A 31 -3.72 -0.41 -0.97
C GLN A 31 -3.95 -1.75 -0.28
N ASP A 32 -2.86 -2.35 0.19
CA ASP A 32 -2.91 -3.18 1.36
C ASP A 32 -3.54 -2.23 2.35
N GLU A 33 -4.87 -2.32 2.43
CA GLU A 33 -5.74 -1.79 3.45
C GLU A 33 -5.25 -2.39 4.75
N LYS A 34 -4.08 -1.92 5.13
CA LYS A 34 -3.38 -2.09 6.37
C LYS A 34 -4.35 -1.45 7.32
N TYR A 35 -5.21 -2.30 7.88
CA TYR A 35 -6.17 -1.94 8.90
C TYR A 35 -5.59 -0.80 9.72
N ALA A 36 -6.37 0.27 9.95
CA ALA A 36 -5.90 1.46 10.66
C ALA A 36 -5.22 1.11 12.00
N VAL A 37 -5.52 -0.08 12.51
CA VAL A 37 -4.89 -0.78 13.62
C VAL A 37 -3.92 -1.87 13.14
N GLY A 38 -2.71 -1.88 13.70
CA GLY A 38 -1.70 -2.90 13.37
C GLY A 38 -2.16 -4.33 13.71
N PRO A 39 -1.72 -5.37 12.97
CA PRO A 39 -2.14 -6.76 13.19
C PRO A 39 -1.97 -7.24 14.63
N TRP A 40 -0.91 -6.78 15.31
CA TRP A 40 -0.65 -7.12 16.70
C TRP A 40 -1.68 -6.50 17.67
N LEU A 41 -2.08 -5.25 17.43
CA LEU A 41 -3.09 -4.57 18.23
C LEU A 41 -4.48 -5.20 18.01
N LEU A 42 -4.78 -5.57 16.76
CA LEU A 42 -6.00 -6.30 16.38
C LEU A 42 -6.07 -7.66 17.09
N GLY A 43 -4.96 -8.41 17.09
CA GLY A 43 -4.86 -9.69 17.80
C GLY A 43 -5.05 -9.55 19.31
N LEU A 44 -4.39 -8.57 19.94
CA LEU A 44 -4.55 -8.30 21.37
C LEU A 44 -5.96 -7.83 21.72
N PHE A 45 -6.58 -7.00 20.88
CA PHE A 45 -7.95 -6.54 21.06
C PHE A 45 -8.94 -7.70 21.04
N ILE A 46 -8.83 -8.59 20.04
CA ILE A 46 -9.68 -9.79 19.95
C ILE A 46 -9.46 -10.71 21.14
N LEU A 47 -8.21 -10.94 21.57
CA LEU A 47 -7.89 -11.80 22.70
C LEU A 47 -8.47 -11.25 24.01
N VAL A 48 -8.30 -9.97 24.30
CA VAL A 48 -8.81 -9.35 25.52
C VAL A 48 -10.34 -9.34 25.56
N VAL A 49 -10.99 -8.93 24.46
CA VAL A 49 -12.44 -8.82 24.40
C VAL A 49 -13.11 -10.20 24.38
N CYS A 50 -12.68 -11.09 23.49
CA CYS A 50 -13.26 -12.44 23.40
C CYS A 50 -12.87 -13.32 24.59
N GLY A 51 -11.61 -13.25 25.05
CA GLY A 51 -11.13 -14.02 26.19
C GLY A 51 -11.83 -13.66 27.49
N SER A 52 -12.10 -12.37 27.73
CA SER A 52 -12.83 -11.96 28.94
C SER A 52 -14.28 -12.44 28.96
N ALA A 53 -14.96 -12.45 27.81
CA ALA A 53 -16.31 -13.01 27.69
C ALA A 53 -16.31 -14.51 28.01
N VAL A 54 -15.37 -15.28 27.45
CA VAL A 54 -15.24 -16.72 27.72
C VAL A 54 -14.98 -16.99 29.21
N PHE A 55 -14.10 -16.22 29.86
CA PHE A 55 -13.86 -16.35 31.30
C PHE A 55 -15.10 -16.01 32.14
N GLN A 56 -15.85 -14.97 31.77
CA GLN A 56 -17.12 -14.65 32.42
C GLN A 56 -18.16 -15.76 32.26
N PHE A 57 -18.27 -16.38 31.07
CA PHE A 57 -19.17 -17.53 30.86
C PHE A 57 -18.77 -18.72 31.73
N ILE A 58 -17.48 -19.08 31.75
CA ILE A 58 -17.00 -20.20 32.57
C ILE A 58 -17.24 -19.92 34.05
N GLN A 59 -16.91 -18.72 34.53
CA GLN A 59 -17.13 -18.33 35.92
C GLN A 59 -18.62 -18.28 36.28
N SER A 60 -19.47 -17.79 35.38
CA SER A 60 -20.93 -17.78 35.53
C SER A 60 -21.53 -19.17 35.66
N ILE A 61 -21.03 -20.16 34.91
CA ILE A 61 -21.58 -21.53 34.95
C ILE A 61 -21.05 -22.30 36.17
N ARG A 62 -19.83 -21.98 36.63
CA ARG A 62 -19.19 -22.67 37.75
C ARG A 62 -19.55 -22.09 39.12
N PHE A 63 -19.90 -20.81 39.19
CA PHE A 63 -20.28 -20.10 40.42
C PHE A 63 -21.75 -19.65 40.44
N GLY A 64 -22.51 -19.89 39.36
CA GLY A 64 -23.96 -19.76 39.33
C GLY A 64 -24.67 -21.06 39.69
#